data_AF-A0A3D2AW43-F1
#
_entry.id   AF-A0A3D2AW43-F1
#
_cell.length_a   1.000
_cell.length_b   1.000
_cell.length_c   1.000
_cell.angle_alpha   90.00
_cell.angle_beta   90.00
_cell.angle_gamma   90.00
#
_symmetry.space_group_name_H-M   'P 1'
#
loop_
_entity.id
_entity.type
_entity.pdbx_description
1 polymer ?
#
loop_
_entity_poly.entity_id
_entity_poly.type
_entity_poly.pdbx_seq_one_letter_code
_entity_poly.pdbx_strand_id
1 'polypeptide(L)'
;MLPIFHNRTFSYTNVYTRKASGIRQDHPEDLKGKRFGIGDYQQSVGLWTRGILKLEWGIEPEDMTWFMERSEHFSHTGASKEAGLSLPKDLDLRYAPTDFSSMYLNDELDASIGIGQMRGSGIDRQQSVNLLQNPDFPTLFSDPKSEAIRFFQKHGVFPPHHVTVVRESILDQNPWVAVSLMEAFETSKRLAIERIRTLPPTLYVFGSQYQRELDAVFGNDPFAYGISANAKALDMAQNFSLEQGLTSEKLDWAEIFPEELFYREERNDSPEPTKPLTH
;
A
#
# COMPACT_ATOMS: atom_id res chain seq x y z
N MET A 1 0.99 16.99 5.54
CA MET A 1 0.09 15.82 5.34
C MET A 1 -0.61 15.50 6.65
N LEU A 2 -1.75 14.79 6.65
CA LEU A 2 -2.38 14.29 7.89
C LEU A 2 -2.14 12.77 7.99
N PRO A 3 -1.80 12.21 9.17
CA PRO A 3 -1.47 10.79 9.36
C PRO A 3 -2.75 9.91 9.39
N ILE A 4 -3.58 10.08 8.36
CA ILE A 4 -4.89 9.47 8.19
C ILE A 4 -4.81 8.56 6.97
N PHE A 5 -4.53 7.28 7.20
CA PHE A 5 -4.29 6.31 6.15
C PHE A 5 -5.53 5.46 5.87
N HIS A 6 -6.28 5.87 4.84
CA HIS A 6 -7.62 5.35 4.55
C HIS A 6 -7.61 3.97 3.91
N ASN A 7 -6.52 3.64 3.24
CA ASN A 7 -6.38 2.40 2.50
C ASN A 7 -5.05 1.73 2.88
N ARG A 8 -5.13 0.44 3.17
CA ARG A 8 -4.00 -0.42 3.49
C ARG A 8 -4.23 -1.77 2.84
N THR A 9 -3.19 -2.34 2.25
CA THR A 9 -3.26 -3.69 1.67
C THR A 9 -1.91 -4.37 1.72
N PHE A 10 -1.90 -5.69 1.77
CA PHE A 10 -0.70 -6.48 1.49
C PHE A 10 -0.63 -6.76 -0.01
N SER A 11 -0.52 -5.70 -0.83
CA SER A 11 -0.60 -5.82 -2.30
C SER A 11 0.39 -6.83 -2.88
N TYR A 12 1.58 -6.97 -2.28
CA TYR A 12 2.61 -7.92 -2.73
C TYR A 12 2.18 -9.40 -2.58
N THR A 13 1.22 -9.73 -1.72
CA THR A 13 0.73 -11.12 -1.61
C THR A 13 -0.21 -11.49 -2.76
N ASN A 14 -0.69 -10.50 -3.50
CA ASN A 14 -1.55 -10.66 -4.67
C ASN A 14 -0.76 -10.50 -5.99
N VAL A 15 0.50 -10.93 -6.00
CA VAL A 15 1.24 -11.13 -7.24
C VAL A 15 0.70 -12.38 -7.92
N TYR A 16 0.27 -12.22 -9.17
CA TYR A 16 -0.11 -13.34 -10.04
C TYR A 16 1.08 -13.69 -10.92
N THR A 17 1.18 -14.96 -11.28
CA THR A 17 2.28 -15.51 -12.07
C THR A 17 1.72 -16.34 -13.21
N ARG A 18 2.39 -16.39 -14.35
CA ARG A 18 2.08 -17.33 -15.43
C ARG A 18 2.71 -18.67 -15.12
N LYS A 19 1.95 -19.76 -15.04
CA LYS A 19 2.47 -21.09 -14.69
C LYS A 19 3.62 -21.57 -15.60
N ALA A 20 3.56 -21.21 -16.89
CA ALA A 20 4.59 -21.54 -17.87
C ALA A 20 5.84 -20.63 -17.83
N SER A 21 5.90 -19.63 -16.94
CA SER A 21 7.06 -18.74 -16.79
C SER A 21 8.25 -19.36 -16.04
N GLY A 22 8.05 -20.53 -15.42
CA GLY A 22 9.05 -21.18 -14.58
C GLY A 22 9.19 -20.57 -13.18
N ILE A 23 8.34 -19.62 -12.80
CA ILE A 23 8.24 -19.12 -11.42
C ILE A 23 7.52 -20.19 -10.57
N ARG A 24 8.19 -20.75 -9.57
CA ARG A 24 7.57 -21.71 -8.64
C ARG A 24 6.74 -20.96 -7.60
N GLN A 25 5.61 -21.56 -7.23
CA GLN A 25 4.77 -21.05 -6.15
C GLN A 25 5.54 -21.07 -4.83
N ASP A 26 5.35 -20.05 -3.99
CA ASP A 26 6.04 -19.80 -2.73
C ASP A 26 7.57 -19.61 -2.85
N HIS A 27 8.09 -19.36 -4.07
CA HIS A 27 9.50 -19.06 -4.33
C HIS A 27 9.67 -17.70 -5.03
N PRO A 28 9.53 -16.57 -4.31
CA PRO A 28 9.65 -15.24 -4.91
C PRO A 28 10.98 -14.97 -5.62
N GLU A 29 12.06 -15.65 -5.23
CA GLU A 29 13.39 -15.53 -5.87
C GLU A 29 13.37 -15.85 -7.37
N ASP A 30 12.43 -16.68 -7.80
CA ASP A 30 12.29 -17.03 -9.22
C ASP A 30 11.76 -15.84 -10.05
N LEU A 31 11.38 -14.71 -9.42
CA LEU A 31 11.08 -13.45 -10.10
C LEU A 31 12.32 -12.80 -10.73
N LYS A 32 13.53 -13.15 -10.29
CA LYS A 32 14.76 -12.63 -10.90
C LYS A 32 14.83 -13.05 -12.38
N GLY A 33 15.10 -12.07 -13.24
CA GLY A 33 15.12 -12.15 -14.69
C GLY A 33 13.74 -12.21 -15.36
N LYS A 34 12.64 -11.99 -14.64
CA LYS A 34 11.27 -12.08 -15.18
C LYS A 34 10.72 -10.74 -15.64
N ARG A 35 9.67 -10.81 -16.46
CA ARG A 35 8.88 -9.66 -16.91
C ARG A 35 7.74 -9.42 -15.93
N PHE A 36 7.81 -8.32 -15.20
CA PHE A 36 6.89 -7.99 -14.12
C PHE A 36 5.99 -6.80 -14.47
N GLY A 37 4.68 -6.99 -14.38
CA GLY A 37 3.68 -5.96 -14.64
C GLY A 37 3.29 -5.18 -13.40
N ILE A 38 3.27 -3.86 -13.49
CA ILE A 38 2.73 -2.99 -12.46
C ILE A 38 1.89 -1.86 -13.05
N GLY A 39 0.81 -1.46 -12.36
CA GLY A 39 -0.03 -0.35 -12.82
C GLY A 39 0.76 0.96 -12.98
N ASP A 40 1.57 1.29 -11.99
CA ASP A 40 2.45 2.47 -11.99
C ASP A 40 3.69 2.18 -11.15
N TYR A 41 4.87 2.50 -11.66
CA TYR A 41 6.12 2.18 -11.00
C TYR A 41 6.30 2.96 -9.69
N GLN A 42 6.01 4.27 -9.66
CA GLN A 42 6.23 5.13 -8.49
C GLN A 42 5.04 5.20 -7.52
N GLN A 43 3.90 4.59 -7.86
CA GLN A 43 2.75 4.50 -6.94
C GLN A 43 3.10 3.70 -5.69
N SER A 44 2.39 3.96 -4.59
CA SER A 44 2.56 3.26 -3.30
C SER A 44 2.52 1.74 -3.41
N VAL A 45 1.65 1.14 -4.24
CA VAL A 45 1.64 -0.31 -4.49
C VAL A 45 3.00 -0.80 -5.02
N GLY A 46 3.59 -0.09 -5.97
CA GLY A 46 4.91 -0.44 -6.50
C GLY A 46 6.04 -0.23 -5.52
N LEU A 47 6.00 0.88 -4.79
CA LEU A 47 6.94 1.14 -3.71
C LEU A 47 6.96 -0.01 -2.70
N TRP A 48 5.79 -0.38 -2.18
CA TRP A 48 5.63 -1.43 -1.18
C TRP A 48 6.03 -2.81 -1.72
N THR A 49 5.57 -3.17 -2.93
CA THR A 49 5.91 -4.47 -3.51
C THR A 49 7.41 -4.63 -3.70
N ARG A 50 8.09 -3.67 -4.33
CA ARG A 50 9.53 -3.76 -4.55
C ARG A 50 10.31 -3.72 -3.25
N GLY A 51 9.93 -2.83 -2.34
CA GLY A 51 10.56 -2.72 -1.03
C GLY A 51 10.45 -4.00 -0.22
N ILE A 52 9.27 -4.64 -0.19
CA ILE A 52 9.07 -5.90 0.51
C ILE A 52 9.81 -7.05 -0.18
N LEU A 53 9.81 -7.10 -1.52
CA LEU A 53 10.55 -8.13 -2.26
C LEU A 53 12.06 -8.06 -1.96
N LYS A 54 12.61 -6.86 -1.90
CA LYS A 54 14.00 -6.63 -1.48
C LYS A 54 14.22 -7.01 -0.01
N LEU A 55 13.35 -6.54 0.89
CA LEU A 55 13.49 -6.77 2.34
C LEU A 55 13.44 -8.25 2.72
N GLU A 56 12.53 -9.02 2.13
CA GLU A 56 12.28 -10.41 2.51
C GLU A 56 13.12 -11.43 1.71
N TRP A 57 13.48 -11.10 0.48
CA TRP A 57 14.10 -12.03 -0.48
C TRP A 57 15.35 -11.47 -1.18
N GLY A 58 15.72 -10.21 -0.96
CA GLY A 58 16.89 -9.60 -1.61
C GLY A 58 16.76 -9.55 -3.13
N ILE A 59 15.53 -9.38 -3.61
CA ILE A 59 15.23 -9.16 -5.04
C ILE A 59 15.30 -7.65 -5.28
N GLU A 60 16.29 -7.25 -6.07
CA GLU A 60 16.46 -5.84 -6.44
C GLU A 60 15.49 -5.48 -7.58
N PRO A 61 15.02 -4.22 -7.67
CA PRO A 61 14.24 -3.77 -8.82
C PRO A 61 14.92 -4.06 -10.17
N GLU A 62 16.25 -3.93 -10.24
CA GLU A 62 17.08 -4.16 -11.42
C GLU A 62 17.17 -5.64 -11.81
N ASP A 63 16.78 -6.57 -10.93
CA ASP A 63 16.72 -8.00 -11.24
C ASP A 63 15.58 -8.32 -12.24
N MET A 64 14.68 -7.39 -12.57
CA MET A 64 13.50 -7.63 -13.41
C MET A 64 13.34 -6.61 -14.54
N THR A 65 12.63 -7.01 -15.59
CA THR A 65 12.08 -6.07 -16.59
C THR A 65 10.68 -5.67 -16.17
N TRP A 66 10.44 -4.38 -15.99
CA TRP A 66 9.16 -3.83 -15.55
C TRP A 66 8.30 -3.36 -16.72
N PHE A 67 7.03 -3.71 -16.69
CA PHE A 67 6.02 -3.21 -17.61
C PHE A 67 4.99 -2.38 -16.85
N MET A 68 4.84 -1.10 -17.24
CA MET A 68 3.88 -0.18 -16.64
C MET A 68 2.57 -0.15 -17.43
N GLU A 69 1.45 -0.44 -16.75
CA GLU A 69 0.15 -0.48 -17.42
C GLU A 69 -0.46 0.90 -17.65
N ARG A 70 -0.18 1.90 -16.82
CA ARG A 70 -0.57 3.27 -17.12
C ARG A 70 0.33 3.84 -18.19
N SER A 71 -0.24 4.57 -19.14
CA SER A 71 0.56 5.35 -20.09
C SER A 71 1.24 6.52 -19.40
N GLU A 72 2.25 7.08 -20.06
CA GLU A 72 3.10 8.15 -19.53
C GLU A 72 2.26 9.31 -18.97
N HIS A 73 1.30 9.80 -19.76
CA HIS A 73 0.46 10.94 -19.43
C HIS A 73 -0.46 10.74 -18.20
N PHE A 74 -0.79 9.50 -17.86
CA PHE A 74 -1.70 9.17 -16.75
C PHE A 74 -0.98 8.51 -15.57
N SER A 75 0.35 8.50 -15.57
CA SER A 75 1.17 7.86 -14.54
C SER A 75 1.88 8.88 -13.65
N HIS A 76 2.05 8.54 -12.37
CA HIS A 76 2.93 9.25 -11.44
C HIS A 76 4.36 9.29 -11.98
N THR A 77 4.80 8.17 -12.58
CA THR A 77 6.13 8.07 -13.21
C THR A 77 6.33 9.09 -14.34
N GLY A 78 5.32 9.28 -15.20
CA GLY A 78 5.34 10.31 -16.24
C GLY A 78 5.30 11.72 -15.67
N ALA A 79 4.45 11.98 -14.68
CA ALA A 79 4.40 13.28 -14.00
C ALA A 79 5.73 13.64 -13.31
N SER A 80 6.38 12.67 -12.67
CA SER A 80 7.72 12.85 -12.08
C SER A 80 8.77 13.17 -13.14
N LYS A 81 8.74 12.48 -14.28
CA LYS A 81 9.63 12.77 -15.41
C LYS A 81 9.42 14.18 -15.97
N GLU A 82 8.17 14.63 -16.11
CA GLU A 82 7.84 16.02 -16.50
C GLU A 82 8.38 17.03 -15.47
N ALA A 83 8.37 16.68 -14.18
CA ALA A 83 8.97 17.46 -13.11
C ALA A 83 10.51 17.36 -13.00
N GLY A 84 11.17 16.62 -13.91
CA GLY A 84 12.62 16.44 -13.93
C GLY A 84 13.17 15.42 -12.93
N LEU A 85 12.32 14.63 -12.30
CA LEU A 85 12.72 13.53 -11.42
C LEU A 85 13.00 12.28 -12.27
N SER A 86 14.20 11.71 -12.14
CA SER A 86 14.61 10.53 -12.88
C SER A 86 14.56 9.28 -12.01
N LEU A 87 14.18 8.15 -12.62
CA LEU A 87 14.36 6.83 -12.03
C LEU A 87 15.85 6.40 -12.04
N PRO A 88 16.24 5.38 -11.26
CA PRO A 88 17.55 4.76 -11.36
C PRO A 88 17.90 4.37 -12.81
N LYS A 89 19.13 4.64 -13.24
CA LYS A 89 19.56 4.49 -14.64
C LYS A 89 19.56 3.05 -15.14
N ASP A 90 19.78 2.10 -14.23
CA ASP A 90 19.94 0.68 -14.56
C ASP A 90 18.59 -0.08 -14.54
N LEU A 91 17.49 0.63 -14.32
CA LEU A 91 16.14 0.06 -14.31
C LEU A 91 15.60 -0.14 -15.74
N ASP A 92 15.27 -1.37 -16.12
CA ASP A 92 14.53 -1.68 -17.35
C ASP A 92 13.02 -1.49 -17.12
N LEU A 93 12.53 -0.27 -17.27
CA LEU A 93 11.11 0.07 -17.20
C LEU A 93 10.54 0.43 -18.58
N ARG A 94 9.46 -0.25 -18.97
CA ARG A 94 8.78 -0.08 -20.25
C ARG A 94 7.31 0.22 -20.04
N TYR A 95 6.70 0.95 -20.96
CA TYR A 95 5.25 1.04 -21.01
C TYR A 95 4.70 -0.24 -21.66
N ALA A 96 3.71 -0.86 -21.01
CA ALA A 96 3.00 -1.98 -21.60
C ALA A 96 2.30 -1.53 -22.89
N PRO A 97 2.37 -2.32 -23.98
CA PRO A 97 1.72 -1.98 -25.25
C PRO A 97 0.20 -2.18 -25.20
N THR A 98 -0.29 -3.01 -24.27
CA THR A 98 -1.70 -3.35 -24.07
C THR A 98 -1.97 -3.64 -22.59
N ASP A 99 -3.18 -4.12 -22.25
CA ASP A 99 -3.55 -4.55 -20.90
C ASP A 99 -2.80 -5.83 -20.48
N PHE A 100 -2.60 -6.01 -19.16
CA PHE A 100 -1.83 -7.16 -18.68
C PHE A 100 -2.47 -8.50 -19.00
N SER A 101 -3.80 -8.63 -19.06
CA SER A 101 -4.42 -9.90 -19.41
C SER A 101 -4.05 -10.34 -20.82
N SER A 102 -4.04 -9.42 -21.78
CA SER A 102 -3.55 -9.71 -23.14
C SER A 102 -2.08 -10.13 -23.13
N MET A 103 -1.22 -9.41 -22.40
CA MET A 103 0.20 -9.75 -22.33
C MET A 103 0.45 -11.13 -21.71
N TYR A 104 -0.34 -11.52 -20.71
CA TYR A 104 -0.28 -12.87 -20.12
C TYR A 104 -0.63 -13.97 -21.11
N LEU A 105 -1.71 -13.77 -21.87
CA LEU A 105 -2.20 -14.73 -22.86
C LEU A 105 -1.23 -14.87 -24.05
N ASN A 106 -0.42 -13.84 -24.33
CA ASN A 106 0.57 -13.83 -25.40
C ASN A 106 1.99 -14.23 -24.93
N ASP A 107 2.14 -14.73 -23.70
CA ASP A 107 3.44 -15.05 -23.10
C ASP A 107 4.41 -13.85 -23.07
N GLU A 108 3.90 -12.61 -23.01
CA GLU A 108 4.66 -11.36 -22.95
C GLU A 108 4.94 -10.89 -21.52
N LEU A 109 4.24 -11.46 -20.54
CA LEU A 109 4.35 -11.15 -19.11
C LEU A 109 4.45 -12.42 -18.28
N ASP A 110 5.25 -12.40 -17.22
CA ASP A 110 5.50 -13.57 -16.37
C ASP A 110 4.87 -13.44 -14.99
N ALA A 111 4.85 -12.22 -14.44
CA ALA A 111 4.20 -11.91 -13.17
C ALA A 111 3.64 -10.48 -13.16
N SER A 112 2.68 -10.17 -12.30
CA SER A 112 2.16 -8.83 -12.14
C SER A 112 1.28 -8.69 -10.91
N ILE A 113 1.02 -7.43 -10.55
CA ILE A 113 -0.03 -7.07 -9.61
C ILE A 113 -1.17 -6.42 -10.39
N GLY A 114 -2.42 -6.72 -10.02
CA GLY A 114 -3.58 -5.93 -10.46
C GLY A 114 -4.55 -6.62 -11.43
N ILE A 115 -4.26 -7.84 -11.92
CA ILE A 115 -5.16 -8.58 -12.83
C ILE A 115 -6.55 -8.85 -12.21
N GLY A 116 -6.65 -8.81 -10.88
CA GLY A 116 -7.86 -9.20 -10.15
C GLY A 116 -8.62 -8.11 -9.42
N GLN A 117 -7.99 -6.98 -9.15
CA GLN A 117 -8.53 -5.96 -8.25
C GLN A 117 -9.15 -4.79 -9.03
N MET A 118 -8.77 -4.61 -10.29
CA MET A 118 -9.15 -3.47 -11.11
C MET A 118 -9.31 -3.89 -12.57
N ARG A 119 -10.25 -3.28 -13.30
CA ARG A 119 -10.48 -3.57 -14.72
C ARG A 119 -9.38 -2.91 -15.57
N GLY A 120 -8.15 -3.41 -15.49
CA GLY A 120 -6.96 -2.87 -16.17
C GLY A 120 -6.26 -1.83 -15.29
N SER A 121 -5.70 -0.78 -15.89
CA SER A 121 -4.98 0.29 -15.14
C SER A 121 -5.89 1.10 -14.21
N GLY A 122 -7.22 0.94 -14.36
CA GLY A 122 -8.25 1.64 -13.59
C GLY A 122 -8.42 3.11 -13.99
N ILE A 123 -7.64 3.59 -14.96
CA ILE A 123 -7.66 4.98 -15.43
C ILE A 123 -7.83 5.02 -16.95
N ASP A 124 -6.83 4.55 -17.69
CA ASP A 124 -6.71 4.73 -19.14
C ASP A 124 -6.76 3.42 -19.94
N ARG A 125 -6.70 2.26 -19.27
CA ARG A 125 -6.78 0.94 -19.92
C ARG A 125 -7.81 0.06 -19.26
N GLN A 126 -8.64 -0.57 -20.10
CA GLN A 126 -9.62 -1.56 -19.67
C GLN A 126 -9.03 -2.95 -19.83
N GLN A 127 -9.27 -3.80 -18.83
CA GLN A 127 -8.95 -5.21 -18.92
C GLN A 127 -9.80 -5.88 -20.00
N SER A 128 -9.14 -6.58 -20.93
CA SER A 128 -9.80 -7.28 -22.02
C SER A 128 -10.48 -8.58 -21.55
N VAL A 129 -9.82 -9.32 -20.66
CA VAL A 129 -10.27 -10.63 -20.16
C VAL A 129 -9.99 -10.74 -18.66
N ASN A 130 -10.95 -11.27 -17.91
CA ASN A 130 -10.76 -11.58 -16.49
C ASN A 130 -10.04 -12.92 -16.33
N LEU A 131 -8.79 -12.89 -15.81
CA LEU A 131 -7.98 -14.09 -15.59
C LEU A 131 -8.01 -14.60 -14.14
N LEU A 132 -8.79 -13.98 -13.23
CA LEU A 132 -8.80 -14.32 -11.79
C LEU A 132 -9.04 -15.78 -11.48
N GLN A 133 -9.91 -16.42 -12.26
CA GLN A 133 -10.33 -17.80 -12.04
C GLN A 133 -9.59 -18.77 -12.98
N ASN A 134 -8.60 -18.29 -13.72
CA ASN A 134 -7.84 -19.12 -14.65
C ASN A 134 -6.67 -19.79 -13.91
N PRO A 135 -6.63 -21.14 -13.84
CA PRO A 135 -5.60 -21.87 -13.09
C PRO A 135 -4.19 -21.76 -13.69
N ASP A 136 -4.04 -21.26 -14.92
CA ASP A 136 -2.74 -21.00 -15.54
C ASP A 136 -2.08 -19.72 -15.02
N PHE A 137 -2.83 -18.90 -14.28
CA PHE A 137 -2.35 -17.66 -13.67
C PHE A 137 -2.53 -17.66 -12.14
N PRO A 138 -1.88 -18.57 -11.39
CA PRO A 138 -2.01 -18.61 -9.94
C PRO A 138 -1.33 -17.42 -9.26
N THR A 139 -1.66 -17.19 -7.99
CA THR A 139 -0.88 -16.30 -7.13
C THR A 139 0.50 -16.90 -6.84
N LEU A 140 1.50 -16.01 -6.73
CA LEU A 140 2.88 -16.36 -6.35
C LEU A 140 2.91 -17.09 -5.02
N PHE A 141 2.11 -16.64 -4.05
CA PHE A 141 1.93 -17.31 -2.76
C PHE A 141 0.72 -18.22 -2.84
N SER A 142 0.86 -19.48 -2.40
CA SER A 142 -0.24 -20.46 -2.35
C SER A 142 -1.35 -20.03 -1.39
N ASP A 143 -0.99 -19.31 -0.32
CA ASP A 143 -1.90 -18.69 0.62
C ASP A 143 -1.53 -17.21 0.89
N PRO A 144 -2.06 -16.28 0.08
CA PRO A 144 -1.81 -14.84 0.25
C PRO A 144 -2.22 -14.29 1.63
N LYS A 145 -3.21 -14.91 2.30
CA LYS A 145 -3.65 -14.50 3.64
C LYS A 145 -2.59 -14.90 4.67
N SER A 146 -2.11 -16.13 4.63
CA SER A 146 -1.06 -16.59 5.55
C SER A 146 0.24 -15.80 5.38
N GLU A 147 0.63 -15.48 4.14
CA GLU A 147 1.80 -14.63 3.89
C GLU A 147 1.65 -13.21 4.45
N ALA A 148 0.46 -12.60 4.27
CA ALA A 148 0.15 -11.29 4.85
C ALA A 148 0.26 -11.30 6.39
N ILE A 149 -0.27 -12.34 7.04
CA ILE A 149 -0.18 -12.53 8.49
C ILE A 149 1.27 -12.70 8.93
N ARG A 150 2.07 -13.52 8.23
CA ARG A 150 3.49 -13.74 8.50
C ARG A 150 4.26 -12.42 8.49
N PHE A 151 4.09 -11.62 7.45
CA PHE A 151 4.75 -10.32 7.33
C PHE A 151 4.32 -9.35 8.43
N PHE A 152 3.02 -9.26 8.72
CA PHE A 152 2.53 -8.41 9.80
C PHE A 152 3.07 -8.83 11.16
N GLN A 153 3.13 -10.13 11.47
CA GLN A 153 3.69 -10.63 12.72
C GLN A 153 5.20 -10.37 12.83
N LYS A 154 5.94 -10.48 11.71
CA LYS A 154 7.39 -10.23 11.68
C LYS A 154 7.74 -8.75 11.85
N HIS A 155 7.03 -7.85 11.17
CA HIS A 155 7.41 -6.44 11.06
C HIS A 155 6.50 -5.48 11.84
N GLY A 156 5.27 -5.89 12.16
CA GLY A 156 4.24 -5.03 12.74
C GLY A 156 3.76 -3.94 11.80
N VAL A 157 3.86 -4.14 10.48
CA VAL A 157 3.51 -3.15 9.46
C VAL A 157 2.35 -3.67 8.61
N PHE A 158 1.25 -2.91 8.58
CA PHE A 158 0.17 -3.06 7.60
C PHE A 158 0.27 -1.91 6.57
N PRO A 159 0.78 -2.16 5.34
CA PRO A 159 1.21 -1.11 4.41
C PRO A 159 0.11 -0.08 4.07
N PRO A 160 0.31 1.22 4.39
CA PRO A 160 -0.58 2.30 3.96
C PRO A 160 -0.36 2.73 2.50
N HIS A 161 -1.45 2.98 1.78
CA HIS A 161 -1.41 3.38 0.37
C HIS A 161 -1.91 4.79 0.10
N HIS A 162 -2.94 5.24 0.82
CA HIS A 162 -3.56 6.56 0.64
C HIS A 162 -3.42 7.39 1.91
N VAL A 163 -3.10 8.67 1.75
CA VAL A 163 -2.95 9.63 2.85
C VAL A 163 -3.77 10.88 2.57
N THR A 164 -4.31 11.51 3.61
CA THR A 164 -4.98 12.80 3.47
C THR A 164 -3.98 13.94 3.42
N VAL A 165 -4.15 14.82 2.44
CA VAL A 165 -3.36 16.04 2.30
C VAL A 165 -4.26 17.25 2.42
N VAL A 166 -3.79 18.26 3.15
CA VAL A 166 -4.39 19.60 3.20
C VAL A 166 -3.37 20.53 2.61
N ARG A 167 -3.82 21.47 1.77
CA ARG A 167 -2.94 22.48 1.19
C ARG A 167 -2.32 23.29 2.32
N GLU A 168 -1.01 23.47 2.29
CA GLU A 168 -0.24 24.18 3.33
C GLU A 168 -0.84 25.57 3.64
N SER A 169 -1.18 26.35 2.62
CA SER A 169 -1.79 27.67 2.79
C SER A 169 -3.10 27.69 3.59
N ILE A 170 -3.84 26.57 3.67
CA ILE A 170 -5.04 26.46 4.51
C ILE A 170 -4.63 26.27 5.96
N LEU A 171 -3.60 25.46 6.23
CA LEU A 171 -3.09 25.21 7.57
C LEU A 171 -2.42 26.46 8.15
N ASP A 172 -1.66 27.21 7.35
CA ASP A 172 -1.07 28.48 7.79
C ASP A 172 -2.12 29.48 8.28
N GLN A 173 -3.26 29.54 7.60
CA GLN A 173 -4.36 30.44 7.93
C GLN A 173 -5.30 29.89 8.99
N ASN A 174 -5.42 28.56 9.08
CA ASN A 174 -6.37 27.85 9.92
C ASN A 174 -5.74 26.58 10.52
N PRO A 175 -4.77 26.71 11.45
CA PRO A 175 -4.01 25.53 11.91
C PRO A 175 -4.88 24.49 12.63
N TRP A 176 -5.96 24.95 13.27
CA TRP A 176 -6.99 24.12 13.91
C TRP A 176 -7.63 23.08 12.96
N VAL A 177 -7.59 23.31 11.63
CA VAL A 177 -8.15 22.39 10.62
C VAL A 177 -7.48 21.01 10.69
N ALA A 178 -6.18 20.94 10.97
CA ALA A 178 -5.47 19.66 11.08
C ALA A 178 -6.08 18.77 12.17
N VAL A 179 -6.24 19.34 13.37
CA VAL A 179 -6.82 18.64 14.54
C VAL A 179 -8.29 18.31 14.30
N SER A 180 -9.08 19.25 13.79
CA SER A 180 -10.51 19.02 13.54
C SER A 180 -10.76 17.93 12.50
N LEU A 181 -9.98 17.89 11.41
CA LEU A 181 -10.09 16.81 10.42
C LEU A 181 -9.69 15.47 11.02
N MET A 182 -8.59 15.43 11.79
CA MET A 182 -8.14 14.22 12.48
C MET A 182 -9.25 13.65 13.37
N GLU A 183 -9.88 14.48 14.20
CA GLU A 183 -11.00 14.09 15.07
C GLU A 183 -12.23 13.63 14.29
N ALA A 184 -12.56 14.32 13.19
CA ALA A 184 -13.69 13.96 12.35
C ALA A 184 -13.48 12.58 11.68
N PHE A 185 -12.29 12.31 11.16
CA PHE A 185 -11.95 11.04 10.54
C PHE A 185 -11.85 9.90 11.56
N GLU A 186 -11.28 10.13 12.74
CA GLU A 186 -11.29 9.15 13.83
C GLU A 186 -12.72 8.80 14.26
N THR A 187 -13.58 9.81 14.42
CA THR A 187 -15.00 9.61 14.75
C THR A 187 -15.71 8.81 13.66
N SER A 188 -15.51 9.18 12.39
CA SER A 188 -16.08 8.46 11.25
C SER A 188 -15.63 6.99 11.22
N LYS A 189 -14.32 6.73 11.41
CA LYS A 189 -13.76 5.38 11.44
C LYS A 189 -14.33 4.57 12.60
N ARG A 190 -14.40 5.14 13.81
CA ARG A 190 -14.97 4.47 14.99
C ARG A 190 -16.40 4.02 14.73
N LEU A 191 -17.24 4.90 14.18
CA LEU A 191 -18.63 4.59 13.82
C LEU A 191 -18.72 3.48 12.76
N ALA A 192 -17.83 3.50 11.76
CA ALA A 192 -17.78 2.46 10.73
C ALA A 192 -17.37 1.09 11.30
N ILE A 193 -16.35 1.04 12.16
CA ILE A 193 -15.90 -0.18 12.85
C ILE A 193 -17.02 -0.73 13.72
N GLU A 194 -17.67 0.11 14.53
CA GLU A 194 -18.80 -0.28 15.39
C GLU A 194 -19.95 -0.88 14.58
N ARG A 195 -20.30 -0.24 13.45
CA ARG A 195 -21.35 -0.73 12.54
C ARG A 195 -21.01 -2.10 11.96
N ILE A 196 -19.79 -2.29 11.44
CA ILE A 196 -19.36 -3.57 10.84
C ILE A 196 -19.35 -4.69 11.89
N ARG A 197 -18.95 -4.37 13.13
CA ARG A 197 -18.94 -5.33 14.25
C ARG A 197 -20.35 -5.73 14.71
N THR A 198 -21.29 -4.79 14.70
CA THR A 198 -22.65 -5.01 15.19
C THR A 198 -23.54 -5.65 14.14
N LEU A 199 -23.42 -5.19 12.89
CA LEU A 199 -24.27 -5.60 11.78
C LEU A 199 -23.40 -5.82 10.52
N PRO A 200 -22.63 -6.91 10.47
CA PRO A 200 -21.79 -7.22 9.32
C PRO A 200 -22.67 -7.36 8.05
N PRO A 201 -22.15 -6.98 6.86
CA PRO A 201 -22.90 -7.11 5.61
C PRO A 201 -23.40 -8.54 5.39
N THR A 202 -24.68 -8.70 5.05
CA THR A 202 -25.34 -10.02 4.96
C THR A 202 -24.77 -10.95 3.88
N LEU A 203 -24.11 -10.39 2.86
CA LEU A 203 -23.40 -11.18 1.83
C LEU A 203 -22.11 -11.81 2.36
N TYR A 204 -21.57 -11.32 3.48
CA TYR A 204 -20.47 -11.96 4.20
C TYR A 204 -21.05 -12.95 5.21
N VAL A 205 -21.43 -14.13 4.74
CA VAL A 205 -22.17 -15.16 5.51
C VAL A 205 -21.55 -15.47 6.88
N PHE A 206 -20.21 -15.44 6.98
CA PHE A 206 -19.46 -15.65 8.22
C PHE A 206 -18.79 -14.37 8.74
N GLY A 207 -19.41 -13.21 8.52
CA GLY A 207 -18.82 -11.90 8.81
C GLY A 207 -18.29 -11.74 10.23
N SER A 208 -19.03 -12.22 11.24
CA SER A 208 -18.58 -12.15 12.64
C SER A 208 -17.40 -13.07 12.94
N GLN A 209 -17.32 -14.25 12.31
CA GLN A 209 -16.19 -15.17 12.41
C GLN A 209 -14.96 -14.54 11.77
N TYR A 210 -15.11 -14.00 10.56
CA TYR A 210 -14.03 -13.31 9.84
C TYR A 210 -13.51 -12.10 10.62
N GLN A 211 -14.40 -11.33 11.27
CA GLN A 211 -13.97 -10.23 12.14
C GLN A 211 -13.12 -10.73 13.32
N ARG A 212 -13.51 -11.85 13.98
CA ARG A 212 -12.73 -12.42 15.07
C ARG A 212 -11.35 -12.92 14.60
N GLU A 213 -11.27 -13.50 13.41
CA GLU A 213 -9.99 -13.89 12.81
C GLU A 213 -9.09 -12.68 12.55
N LEU A 214 -9.65 -11.58 12.05
CA LEU A 214 -8.92 -10.33 11.86
C LEU A 214 -8.45 -9.75 13.20
N ASP A 215 -9.31 -9.71 14.21
CA ASP A 215 -8.98 -9.18 15.54
C ASP A 215 -7.85 -9.99 16.22
N ALA A 216 -7.84 -11.32 16.03
CA ALA A 216 -6.81 -12.20 16.59
C ALA A 216 -5.41 -11.93 16.00
N VAL A 217 -5.33 -11.38 14.79
CA VAL A 217 -4.06 -11.05 14.13
C VAL A 217 -3.70 -9.58 14.31
N PHE A 218 -4.63 -8.66 14.04
CA PHE A 218 -4.36 -7.24 13.90
C PHE A 218 -4.87 -6.39 15.08
N GLY A 219 -5.54 -7.01 16.05
CA GLY A 219 -6.22 -6.31 17.13
C GLY A 219 -7.50 -5.61 16.68
N ASN A 220 -8.07 -4.79 17.56
CA ASN A 220 -9.41 -4.24 17.37
C ASN A 220 -9.49 -3.09 16.35
N ASP A 221 -8.35 -2.46 16.02
CA ASP A 221 -8.23 -1.35 15.08
C ASP A 221 -6.96 -1.48 14.20
N PRO A 222 -7.01 -2.28 13.13
CA PRO A 222 -5.91 -2.39 12.16
C PRO A 222 -5.61 -1.09 11.39
N PHE A 223 -6.51 -0.10 11.46
CA PHE A 223 -6.41 1.16 10.71
C PHE A 223 -6.18 2.35 11.65
N ALA A 224 -5.42 2.15 12.72
CA ALA A 224 -5.03 3.22 13.64
C ALA A 224 -4.48 4.44 12.86
N TYR A 225 -5.00 5.62 13.19
CA TYR A 225 -4.52 6.90 12.66
C TYR A 225 -3.52 7.49 13.66
N GLY A 226 -2.67 8.39 13.17
CA GLY A 226 -1.65 9.05 13.99
C GLY A 226 -0.23 8.74 13.49
N ILE A 227 0.70 9.63 13.85
CA ILE A 227 2.12 9.57 13.53
C ILE A 227 2.72 8.40 14.30
N SER A 228 2.58 8.38 15.64
CA SER A 228 3.16 7.36 16.51
C SER A 228 2.64 5.96 16.19
N ALA A 229 1.34 5.82 15.98
CA ALA A 229 0.71 4.55 15.59
C ALA A 229 1.22 4.00 14.24
N ASN A 230 1.79 4.86 13.39
CA ASN A 230 2.26 4.50 12.06
C ASN A 230 3.78 4.66 11.87
N ALA A 231 4.51 4.97 12.93
CA ALA A 231 5.95 5.23 12.92
C ALA A 231 6.75 4.19 12.11
N LYS A 232 6.52 2.89 12.38
CA LYS A 232 7.19 1.79 11.67
C LYS A 232 6.88 1.77 10.17
N ALA A 233 5.62 1.99 9.80
CA ALA A 233 5.21 1.99 8.40
C ALA A 233 5.74 3.22 7.66
N LEU A 234 5.76 4.38 8.32
CA LEU A 234 6.32 5.62 7.78
C LEU A 234 7.83 5.50 7.55
N ASP A 235 8.59 5.02 8.55
CA ASP A 235 10.03 4.83 8.40
C ASP A 235 10.35 3.80 7.30
N MET A 236 9.62 2.68 7.27
CA MET A 236 9.78 1.66 6.22
C MET A 236 9.48 2.22 4.82
N ALA A 237 8.42 3.03 4.66
CA ALA A 237 8.11 3.67 3.39
C ALA A 237 9.20 4.66 2.96
N GLN A 238 9.75 5.45 3.90
CA GLN A 238 10.86 6.37 3.61
C GLN A 238 12.14 5.61 3.23
N ASN A 239 12.47 4.51 3.93
CA ASN A 239 13.58 3.62 3.56
C ASN A 239 13.42 3.09 2.14
N PHE A 240 12.26 2.51 1.83
CA PHE A 240 11.98 1.98 0.50
C PHE A 240 12.05 3.06 -0.58
N SER A 241 11.55 4.26 -0.30
CA SER A 241 11.60 5.39 -1.22
C SER A 241 13.03 5.80 -1.53
N LEU A 242 13.87 5.90 -0.49
CA LEU A 242 15.28 6.25 -0.61
C LEU A 242 16.08 5.18 -1.36
N GLU A 243 15.96 3.91 -0.96
CA GLU A 243 16.69 2.79 -1.58
C GLU A 243 16.32 2.60 -3.06
N GLN A 244 15.09 2.94 -3.44
CA GLN A 244 14.62 2.87 -4.83
C GLN A 244 14.87 4.16 -5.62
N GLY A 245 15.54 5.15 -5.03
CA GLY A 245 15.88 6.42 -5.68
C GLY A 245 14.68 7.32 -5.98
N LEU A 246 13.56 7.15 -5.28
CA LEU A 246 12.36 7.99 -5.45
C LEU A 246 12.43 9.29 -4.64
N THR A 247 13.19 9.28 -3.54
CA THR A 247 13.55 10.46 -2.75
C THR A 247 15.06 10.48 -2.55
N SER A 248 15.65 11.68 -2.44
CA SER A 248 17.09 11.85 -2.20
C SER A 248 17.50 11.60 -0.75
N GLU A 249 16.57 11.76 0.18
CA GLU A 249 16.77 11.59 1.61
C GLU A 249 15.46 11.22 2.31
N LYS A 250 15.55 10.94 3.62
CA LYS A 250 14.38 10.88 4.49
C LYS A 250 14.07 12.29 4.98
N LEU A 251 12.80 12.62 5.05
CA LEU A 251 12.33 13.88 5.63
C LEU A 251 12.09 13.72 7.13
N ASP A 252 12.33 14.79 7.88
CA ASP A 252 11.87 14.90 9.25
C ASP A 252 10.33 14.85 9.27
N TRP A 253 9.77 14.17 10.27
CA TRP A 253 8.32 14.14 10.44
C TRP A 253 7.74 15.53 10.67
N ALA A 254 8.49 16.46 11.26
CA ALA A 254 8.09 17.86 11.41
C ALA A 254 7.94 18.61 10.07
N GLU A 255 8.62 18.15 9.00
CA GLU A 255 8.42 18.68 7.64
C GLU A 255 7.21 18.04 6.94
N ILE A 256 6.82 16.85 7.38
CA ILE A 256 5.74 16.07 6.77
C ILE A 256 4.38 16.37 7.40
N PHE A 257 4.32 16.52 8.72
CA PHE A 257 3.08 16.62 9.50
C PHE A 257 2.99 17.97 10.22
N PRO A 258 1.78 18.56 10.34
CA PRO A 258 1.57 19.80 11.09
C PRO A 258 1.94 19.63 12.57
N GLU A 259 2.54 20.67 13.14
CA GLU A 259 3.01 20.72 14.53
C GLU A 259 1.86 20.43 15.53
N GLU A 260 0.65 20.88 15.22
CA GLU A 260 -0.54 20.69 16.06
C GLU A 260 -0.85 19.21 16.33
N LEU A 261 -0.48 18.33 15.40
CA LEU A 261 -0.71 16.89 15.56
C LEU A 261 0.28 16.25 16.52
N PHE A 262 1.52 16.75 16.61
CA PHE A 262 2.49 16.30 17.60
C PHE A 262 2.02 16.67 19.01
N TYR A 263 1.63 17.93 19.22
CA TYR A 263 1.08 18.37 20.52
C TYR A 263 -0.16 17.59 20.93
N ARG A 264 -1.01 17.23 19.96
CA ARG A 264 -2.18 16.40 20.21
C ARG A 264 -1.81 15.00 20.67
N GLU A 265 -0.83 14.35 20.02
CA GLU A 265 -0.38 13.01 20.41
C GLU A 265 0.29 13.02 21.78
N GLU A 266 1.17 13.98 22.07
CA GLU A 266 1.80 14.13 23.39
C GLU A 266 0.77 14.29 24.52
N ARG A 267 -0.31 15.06 24.27
CA ARG A 267 -1.39 15.24 25.23
C ARG A 267 -2.18 13.94 25.46
N ASN A 268 -2.40 13.14 24.41
CA ASN A 268 -3.14 11.89 24.51
C ASN A 268 -2.33 10.78 25.19
N ASP A 269 -1.00 10.80 25.05
CA ASP A 269 -0.09 9.84 25.69
C ASP A 269 0.26 10.22 27.14
N SER A 270 -0.03 11.46 27.54
CA SER A 270 0.12 11.91 28.93
C SER A 270 -1.02 11.35 29.79
N PRO A 271 -0.74 10.65 30.91
CA PRO A 271 -1.79 10.19 31.81
C PRO A 271 -2.56 11.39 32.35
N GLU A 272 -3.90 11.41 32.20
CA GLU A 272 -4.71 12.48 32.78
C GLU A 272 -4.40 12.61 34.28
N PRO A 273 -4.15 13.83 34.81
CA PRO A 273 -4.07 14.03 36.24
C PRO A 273 -5.43 13.65 36.83
N THR A 274 -5.45 12.58 37.64
CA THR A 274 -6.63 12.15 38.40
C THR A 274 -7.22 13.36 39.11
N LYS A 275 -8.36 13.87 38.62
CA LYS A 275 -9.09 14.91 39.33
C LYS A 275 -9.52 14.34 40.68
N PRO A 276 -9.17 14.97 41.81
CA PRO A 276 -9.66 14.53 43.11
C PRO A 276 -11.19 14.62 43.10
N LEU A 277 -11.85 13.51 43.42
CA LEU A 277 -13.28 13.47 43.66
C LEU A 277 -13.59 14.40 44.84
N THR A 278 -14.12 15.58 44.55
CA THR A 278 -14.74 16.44 45.56
C THR A 278 -16.11 15.85 45.88
N HIS A 279 -16.24 15.29 47.08
CA HIS A 279 -17.49 14.85 47.71
C HIS A 279 -18.33 16.04 48.18
#